data_AF-A0A820M5S4-F1
#
_entry.id   AF-A0A820M5S4-F1
#
_cell.length_a   1.000
_cell.length_b   1.000
_cell.length_c   1.000
_cell.angle_alpha   90.00
_cell.angle_beta   90.00
_cell.angle_gamma   90.00
#
_symmetry.space_group_name_H-M   'P 1'
#
loop_
_entity.id
_entity.type
_entity.pdbx_description
1 polymer ?
#
loop_
_entity_poly.entity_id
_entity_poly.type
_entity_poly.pdbx_seq_one_letter_code
_entity_poly.pdbx_strand_id
1 'polypeptide(L)'
;GGKRFICCFCEAATDVPQEYFNHLDHSGRRMDWYQRPELCLGSYEIVATKQYCKDEKWPEPPAFIFMIDVSYNSVRSGLVNYICHILKNDLLDYLPKDKNGETSTVRIGFATFDKQIQFYNIKVRYLIYV
;
A
#
# COMPACT_ATOMS: atom_id res chain seq x y z
N GLY A 1 -37.68 -7.97 -8.36
CA GLY A 1 -37.21 -6.61 -8.69
C GLY A 1 -36.12 -6.12 -7.76
N GLY A 2 -35.02 -6.86 -7.58
CA GLY A 2 -33.76 -6.33 -7.04
C GLY A 2 -33.56 -6.34 -5.53
N LYS A 3 -34.55 -6.79 -4.74
CA LYS A 3 -34.48 -6.76 -3.26
C LYS A 3 -33.66 -7.89 -2.65
N ARG A 4 -33.43 -8.97 -3.38
CA ARG A 4 -32.64 -10.12 -2.94
C ARG A 4 -31.64 -10.51 -4.02
N PHE A 5 -30.51 -11.04 -3.60
CA PHE A 5 -29.45 -11.58 -4.44
C PHE A 5 -29.25 -13.06 -4.10
N ILE A 6 -28.92 -13.88 -5.10
CA ILE A 6 -28.59 -15.29 -4.92
C ILE A 6 -27.11 -15.45 -5.24
N CYS A 7 -26.33 -15.96 -4.28
CA CYS A 7 -24.90 -16.15 -4.43
C CYS A 7 -24.59 -17.23 -5.49
N CYS A 8 -23.75 -16.91 -6.48
CA CYS A 8 -23.34 -17.87 -7.50
C CYS A 8 -22.38 -18.96 -6.99
N PHE A 9 -21.81 -18.80 -5.79
CA PHE A 9 -20.87 -19.76 -5.20
C PHE A 9 -21.55 -20.78 -4.28
N CYS A 10 -22.54 -20.35 -3.48
CA CYS A 10 -23.17 -21.18 -2.46
C CYS A 10 -24.71 -21.21 -2.51
N GLU A 11 -25.32 -20.53 -3.48
CA GLU A 11 -26.78 -20.49 -3.73
C GLU A 11 -27.63 -19.88 -2.61
N ALA A 12 -27.02 -19.38 -1.54
CA ALA A 12 -27.73 -18.68 -0.47
C ALA A 12 -28.37 -17.37 -0.99
N ALA A 13 -29.61 -17.12 -0.56
CA ALA A 13 -30.32 -15.87 -0.82
C ALA A 13 -30.02 -14.85 0.29
N THR A 14 -29.55 -13.67 -0.08
CA THR A 14 -29.30 -12.54 0.83
C THR A 14 -30.15 -11.33 0.45
N ASP A 15 -30.51 -10.53 1.46
CA ASP A 15 -31.22 -9.27 1.22
C ASP A 15 -30.24 -8.20 0.76
N VAL A 16 -30.64 -7.41 -0.24
CA VAL A 16 -29.81 -6.33 -0.77
C VAL A 16 -29.90 -5.12 0.17
N PRO A 17 -28.77 -4.59 0.68
CA PRO A 17 -28.77 -3.39 1.52
C PRO A 17 -29.47 -2.22 0.84
N GLN A 18 -30.16 -1.38 1.61
CA GLN A 18 -30.99 -0.30 1.07
C GLN A 18 -30.16 0.71 0.26
N GLU A 19 -28.97 1.03 0.73
CA GLU A 19 -27.99 1.90 0.08
C GLU A 19 -27.41 1.31 -1.22
N TYR A 20 -27.49 -0.02 -1.40
CA TYR A 20 -26.99 -0.73 -2.57
C TYR A 20 -28.13 -1.13 -3.54
N PHE A 21 -29.39 -0.93 -3.16
CA PHE A 21 -30.54 -1.38 -3.93
C PHE A 21 -30.64 -0.69 -5.29
N ASN A 22 -30.96 -1.47 -6.32
CA ASN A 22 -31.36 -0.95 -7.61
C ASN A 22 -32.41 -1.86 -8.27
N HIS A 23 -33.23 -1.29 -9.13
CA HIS A 23 -34.26 -2.03 -9.85
C HIS A 23 -33.66 -2.95 -10.90
N LEU A 24 -34.39 -4.04 -11.19
CA LEU A 24 -34.12 -4.90 -12.34
C LEU A 24 -34.88 -4.38 -13.54
N ASP A 25 -34.30 -4.54 -14.71
CA ASP A 25 -34.99 -4.36 -15.98
C ASP A 25 -35.92 -5.54 -16.31
N HIS A 26 -36.54 -5.48 -17.48
CA HIS A 26 -37.43 -6.53 -18.01
C HIS A 26 -36.72 -7.87 -18.25
N SER A 27 -35.39 -7.89 -18.38
CA SER A 27 -34.56 -9.09 -18.54
C SER A 27 -34.08 -9.67 -17.20
N GLY A 28 -34.42 -9.03 -16.08
CA GLY A 28 -33.96 -9.41 -14.75
C GLY A 28 -32.55 -8.93 -14.41
N ARG A 29 -31.96 -8.06 -15.25
CA ARG A 29 -30.64 -7.47 -15.02
C ARG A 29 -30.76 -6.19 -14.22
N ARG A 30 -29.80 -5.93 -13.33
CA ARG A 30 -29.75 -4.64 -12.61
C ARG A 30 -29.50 -3.48 -13.58
N MET A 31 -30.23 -2.38 -13.39
CA MET A 31 -30.12 -1.17 -14.22
C MET A 31 -28.74 -0.49 -14.11
N ASP A 32 -28.07 -0.58 -12.96
CA ASP A 32 -26.73 -0.02 -12.71
C ASP A 32 -25.58 -0.98 -13.07
N TRP A 33 -25.86 -2.10 -13.74
CA TRP A 33 -24.85 -3.13 -14.03
C TRP A 33 -23.56 -2.55 -14.64
N TYR A 34 -23.68 -1.72 -15.67
CA TYR A 34 -22.52 -1.15 -16.37
C TYR A 34 -21.94 0.09 -15.69
N GLN A 35 -22.57 0.60 -14.64
CA GLN A 35 -22.11 1.77 -13.90
C GLN A 35 -21.19 1.38 -12.74
N ARG A 36 -21.20 0.10 -12.35
CA ARG A 36 -20.51 -0.42 -11.16
C ARG A 36 -19.48 -1.48 -11.56
N PRO A 37 -18.19 -1.23 -11.34
CA PRO A 37 -17.14 -2.15 -11.77
C PRO A 37 -17.28 -3.53 -11.12
N GLU A 38 -17.72 -3.61 -9.86
CA GLU A 38 -17.93 -4.87 -9.16
C GLU A 38 -19.06 -5.73 -9.71
N LEU A 39 -19.94 -5.14 -10.54
CA LEU A 39 -21.02 -5.86 -11.20
C LEU A 39 -20.66 -6.29 -12.62
N CYS A 40 -19.72 -5.63 -13.30
CA CYS A 40 -19.45 -5.86 -14.72
C CYS A 40 -18.00 -6.21 -15.09
N LEU A 41 -17.05 -6.12 -14.15
CA LEU A 41 -15.63 -6.40 -14.38
C LEU A 41 -15.14 -7.58 -13.53
N GLY A 42 -14.18 -8.34 -14.07
CA GLY A 42 -13.52 -9.43 -13.33
C GLY A 42 -12.47 -8.97 -12.32
N SER A 43 -11.99 -7.73 -12.44
CA SER A 43 -10.98 -7.13 -11.56
C SER A 43 -11.36 -5.69 -11.23
N TYR A 44 -11.36 -5.34 -9.95
CA TYR A 44 -11.68 -4.02 -9.42
C TYR A 44 -11.14 -3.90 -7.98
N GLU A 45 -11.15 -2.69 -7.42
CA GLU A 45 -10.73 -2.42 -6.04
C GLU A 45 -11.94 -1.93 -5.22
N ILE A 46 -12.04 -2.39 -3.97
CA ILE A 46 -13.02 -1.89 -2.99
C ILE A 46 -12.27 -1.16 -1.88
N VAL A 47 -12.76 0.01 -1.48
CA VAL A 47 -12.26 0.71 -0.30
C VAL A 47 -12.60 -0.08 0.97
N ALA A 48 -11.57 -0.58 1.65
CA ALA A 48 -11.75 -1.33 2.88
C ALA A 48 -12.30 -0.43 4.00
N THR A 49 -13.27 -0.93 4.76
CA THR A 49 -13.78 -0.28 5.98
C THR A 49 -12.89 -0.63 7.18
N LYS A 50 -13.01 0.13 8.29
CA LYS A 50 -12.15 -0.05 9.48
C LYS A 50 -12.18 -1.46 10.07
N GLN A 51 -13.27 -2.20 9.93
CA GLN A 51 -13.38 -3.59 10.38
C GLN A 51 -12.39 -4.54 9.68
N TYR A 52 -11.87 -4.15 8.52
CA TYR A 52 -10.80 -4.89 7.82
C TYR A 52 -9.40 -4.45 8.26
N CYS A 53 -9.28 -3.44 9.12
CA CYS A 53 -8.00 -2.94 9.60
C CYS A 53 -7.68 -3.52 10.97
N LYS A 54 -6.38 -3.69 11.25
CA LYS A 54 -5.89 -4.19 12.54
C LYS A 54 -6.37 -3.29 13.67
N ASP A 55 -6.96 -3.89 14.70
CA ASP A 55 -7.48 -3.20 15.88
C ASP A 55 -8.49 -2.09 15.56
N GLU A 56 -9.22 -2.20 14.42
CA GLU A 56 -10.16 -1.21 13.89
C GLU A 56 -9.56 0.19 13.66
N LYS A 57 -8.24 0.27 13.50
CA LYS A 57 -7.49 1.51 13.29
C LYS A 57 -6.95 1.57 11.89
N TRP A 58 -6.99 2.76 11.29
CA TRP A 58 -6.37 2.97 9.98
C TRP A 58 -4.88 2.62 10.03
N PRO A 59 -4.37 1.92 9.00
CA PRO A 59 -2.98 1.51 8.98
C PRO A 59 -2.07 2.75 8.88
N GLU A 60 -0.95 2.68 9.59
CA GLU A 60 0.13 3.66 9.45
C GLU A 60 0.87 3.46 8.12
N PRO A 61 1.45 4.53 7.54
CA PRO A 61 2.31 4.40 6.37
C PRO A 61 3.46 3.40 6.60
N PRO A 62 3.84 2.62 5.58
CA PRO A 62 4.96 1.69 5.70
C PRO A 62 6.29 2.42 5.89
N ALA A 63 7.33 1.65 6.21
CA ALA A 63 8.69 2.14 6.29
C ALA A 63 9.65 1.25 5.51
N PHE A 64 10.64 1.85 4.86
CA PHE A 64 11.78 1.13 4.30
C PHE A 64 12.93 1.14 5.32
N ILE A 65 13.51 -0.03 5.58
CA ILE A 65 14.71 -0.16 6.40
C ILE A 65 15.84 -0.65 5.50
N PHE A 66 16.82 0.21 5.24
CA PHE A 66 18.01 -0.15 4.47
C PHE A 66 19.02 -0.80 5.41
N MET A 67 19.20 -2.11 5.24
CA MET A 67 20.24 -2.88 5.93
C MET A 67 21.44 -3.07 5.01
N ILE A 68 22.58 -2.48 5.37
CA ILE A 68 23.76 -2.44 4.52
C ILE A 68 24.86 -3.34 5.11
N ASP A 69 25.31 -4.33 4.34
CA ASP A 69 26.48 -5.13 4.72
C ASP A 69 27.75 -4.28 4.61
N VAL A 70 28.45 -4.14 5.74
CA VAL A 70 29.72 -3.42 5.85
C VAL A 70 30.90 -4.35 6.13
N SER A 71 30.76 -5.64 5.77
CA SER A 71 31.84 -6.61 5.82
C SER A 71 33.04 -6.18 4.96
N TYR A 72 34.21 -6.74 5.29
CA TYR A 72 35.46 -6.46 4.56
C TYR A 72 35.30 -6.61 3.03
N ASN A 73 34.58 -7.63 2.57
CA ASN A 73 34.38 -7.88 1.15
C ASN A 73 33.51 -6.80 0.49
N SER A 74 32.44 -6.36 1.16
CA SER A 74 31.52 -5.33 0.67
C SER A 74 32.16 -3.94 0.64
N VAL A 75 33.07 -3.66 1.57
CA VAL A 75 33.88 -2.43 1.54
C VAL A 75 34.95 -2.51 0.45
N ARG A 76 35.70 -3.61 0.37
CA ARG A 76 36.79 -3.79 -0.60
C ARG A 76 36.30 -3.75 -2.05
N SER A 77 35.11 -4.28 -2.32
CA SER A 77 34.50 -4.25 -3.65
C SER A 77 33.98 -2.86 -4.04
N GLY A 78 33.90 -1.91 -3.10
CA GLY A 78 33.31 -0.59 -3.31
C GLY A 78 31.79 -0.57 -3.22
N LEU A 79 31.13 -1.70 -2.92
CA LEU A 79 29.67 -1.82 -2.88
C LEU A 79 29.04 -0.87 -1.85
N VAL A 80 29.64 -0.74 -0.67
CA VAL A 80 29.14 0.18 0.37
C VAL A 80 29.10 1.62 -0.14
N ASN A 81 30.18 2.07 -0.79
CA ASN A 81 30.27 3.42 -1.34
C ASN A 81 29.25 3.64 -2.45
N TYR A 82 29.09 2.65 -3.33
CA TYR A 82 28.11 2.70 -4.42
C TYR A 82 26.66 2.76 -3.89
N ILE A 83 26.30 1.91 -2.92
CA ILE A 83 24.96 1.93 -2.31
C ILE A 83 24.68 3.28 -1.66
N CYS A 84 25.61 3.82 -0.88
CA CYS A 84 25.45 5.15 -0.27
C CYS A 84 25.23 6.25 -1.31
N HIS A 85 25.93 6.18 -2.45
CA HIS A 85 25.77 7.11 -3.57
C HIS A 85 24.36 7.03 -4.19
N ILE A 86 23.92 5.82 -4.56
CA ILE A 86 22.60 5.60 -5.16
C ILE A 86 21.48 6.00 -4.19
N LEU A 87 21.60 5.65 -2.91
CA LEU A 87 20.60 6.02 -1.91
C LEU A 87 20.48 7.54 -1.82
N LYS A 88 21.60 8.27 -1.68
CA LYS A 88 21.57 9.73 -1.55
C LYS A 88 21.03 10.42 -2.80
N ASN A 89 21.46 10.00 -3.99
CA ASN A 89 21.25 10.78 -5.21
C ASN A 89 20.05 10.34 -6.04
N ASP A 90 19.68 9.06 -5.98
CA ASP A 90 18.77 8.47 -6.98
C ASP A 90 17.53 7.81 -6.37
N LEU A 91 17.55 7.40 -5.10
CA LEU A 91 16.43 6.67 -4.50
C LEU A 91 15.57 7.53 -3.57
N LEU A 92 16.21 8.30 -2.68
CA LEU A 92 15.49 8.99 -1.60
C LEU A 92 14.54 10.09 -2.12
N ASP A 93 14.83 10.68 -3.27
CA ASP A 93 13.97 11.69 -3.89
C ASP A 93 12.75 11.09 -4.62
N TYR A 94 12.80 9.79 -4.92
CA TYR A 94 11.81 9.07 -5.73
C TYR A 94 10.98 8.06 -4.92
N LEU A 95 10.93 8.23 -3.59
CA LEU A 95 10.08 7.41 -2.74
C LEU A 95 8.61 7.51 -3.19
N PRO A 96 7.84 6.41 -3.08
CA PRO A 96 6.43 6.41 -3.43
C PRO A 96 5.68 7.54 -2.71
N LYS A 97 4.90 8.31 -3.47
CA LYS A 97 4.04 9.37 -2.94
C LYS A 97 2.59 8.97 -3.18
N ASP A 98 1.72 9.34 -2.24
CA ASP A 98 0.29 9.22 -2.48
C ASP A 98 -0.10 10.13 -3.65
N LYS A 99 -1.17 9.75 -4.38
CA LYS A 99 -1.60 10.41 -5.63
C LYS A 99 -1.79 11.94 -5.51
N ASN A 100 -1.98 12.45 -4.29
CA ASN A 100 -2.19 13.86 -3.98
C ASN A 100 -1.13 14.47 -3.04
N GLY A 101 -0.07 13.72 -2.69
CA GLY A 101 0.96 14.16 -1.75
C GLY A 101 2.16 14.79 -2.45
N GLU A 102 2.52 16.02 -2.05
CA GLU A 102 3.77 16.66 -2.51
C GLU A 102 5.01 15.93 -1.98
N THR A 103 4.90 15.32 -0.79
CA THR A 103 5.95 14.58 -0.09
C THR A 103 5.53 13.14 0.22
N SER A 104 6.50 12.23 0.28
CA SER A 104 6.26 10.83 0.65
C SER A 104 5.98 10.73 2.16
N THR A 105 4.96 9.97 2.54
CA THR A 105 4.65 9.61 3.93
C THR A 105 5.46 8.40 4.41
N VAL A 106 6.21 7.76 3.52
CA VAL A 106 7.02 6.59 3.82
C VAL A 106 8.20 6.98 4.69
N ARG A 107 8.35 6.27 5.82
CA ARG A 107 9.47 6.49 6.73
C ARG A 107 10.68 5.67 6.30
N ILE A 108 11.88 6.14 6.62
CA ILE A 108 13.13 5.44 6.30
C ILE A 108 13.95 5.21 7.56
N GLY A 109 14.53 4.03 7.65
CA GLY A 109 15.56 3.68 8.63
C GLY A 109 16.81 3.13 7.95
N PHE A 110 17.95 3.31 8.60
CA PHE A 110 19.21 2.73 8.17
C PHE A 110 19.81 1.89 9.30
N ALA A 111 20.37 0.74 8.93
CA ALA A 111 21.21 -0.07 9.80
C ALA A 111 22.34 -0.66 8.96
N THR A 112 23.50 -0.86 9.57
CA THR A 112 24.59 -1.61 8.96
C THR A 112 24.81 -2.90 9.73
N PHE A 113 25.44 -3.87 9.08
CA PHE A 113 25.82 -5.10 9.75
C PHE A 113 27.12 -5.69 9.22
N ASP A 114 27.85 -6.34 10.12
CA ASP A 114 28.96 -7.24 9.81
C ASP A 114 28.88 -8.50 10.71
N LYS A 115 29.59 -8.52 11.84
CA LYS A 115 29.41 -9.45 12.96
C LYS A 115 28.39 -8.93 13.98
N GLN A 116 28.14 -7.63 13.99
CA GLN A 116 27.16 -6.97 14.84
C GLN A 116 26.27 -6.05 14.00
N ILE A 117 25.08 -5.72 14.51
CA ILE A 117 24.17 -4.77 13.88
C ILE A 117 24.40 -3.40 14.50
N GLN A 118 24.53 -2.37 13.67
CA GLN A 118 24.60 -0.97 14.10
C GLN A 118 23.36 -0.23 13.61
N PHE A 119 22.61 0.35 14.55
CA PHE A 119 21.43 1.16 14.26
C PHE A 119 21.80 2.64 14.26
N TYR A 120 21.23 3.39 13.32
CA TYR A 120 21.45 4.83 13.22
C TYR A 120 20.19 5.61 13.63
N ASN A 121 20.34 6.48 14.62
CA ASN A 121 19.27 7.40 15.00
C ASN A 121 19.35 8.66 14.13
N ILE A 122 18.61 8.65 13.03
CA ILE A 122 18.50 9.79 12.11
C ILE A 122 17.26 10.60 12.47
N LYS A 123 17.28 11.22 13.66
CA LYS A 123 16.30 12.26 13.97
C LYS A 123 16.62 13.47 13.11
N VAL A 124 15.64 13.93 12.34
CA VAL A 124 15.71 15.19 11.60
C VAL A 124 15.77 16.33 12.63
N ARG A 125 16.98 16.72 13.04
CA ARG A 125 17.23 18.10 13.46
C ARG A 125 17.42 18.87 12.16
N TYR A 126 16.39 19.63 11.79
CA TYR A 126 16.33 20.68 10.77
C TYR A 126 17.55 20.77 9.83
N LEU A 127 17.29 20.56 8.53
CA LEU A 127 18.13 21.01 7.40
C LEU A 127 19.58 20.55 7.45
N ILE A 128 19.86 19.38 6.87
CA ILE A 128 21.21 19.11 6.38
C ILE A 128 21.19 19.29 4.86
N TYR A 129 21.52 20.50 4.42
CA TYR A 129 22.24 20.69 3.16
C TYR A 129 23.62 20.06 3.35
N VAL A 130 23.88 18.92 2.71
CA VAL A 130 25.26 18.50 2.36
C VAL A 130 25.42 18.61 0.85
#